data_AF-A0A4R5V2M4-F1
#
_entry.id   AF-A0A4R5V2M4-F1
#
_cell.length_a   1.000
_cell.length_b   1.000
_cell.length_c   1.000
_cell.angle_alpha   90.00
_cell.angle_beta   90.00
_cell.angle_gamma   90.00
#
_symmetry.space_group_name_H-M   'P 1'
#
loop_
_entity.id
_entity.type
_entity.pdbx_description
1 polymer ?
#
loop_
_entity_poly.entity_id
_entity_poly.type
_entity_poly.pdbx_seq_one_letter_code
_entity_poly.pdbx_strand_id
1 'polypeptide(L)'
;MSREPRRIIEEVIFEKLGPLSARDLLAMPREGWESLRAGITDHRNGKDGLVARCIACNGQVYISTSHGRPLFAHYQGSDPRCPWYSGKNMHPDDARAAQYRGQQESELHRRMCELIAELTALDERCEGTKVDEYLPPTESQHGRFPDVLVDWRGFGRFAVEYQMSHTFQTEVSQRCIHYDREGIPLLWVLSSFNPDHVPQAVSDVVHRHKGNAFVLDQQAVTASREQRTLVLTCYLSNGVGYDVPVLVRFDSLTFPGSECPFLEDRLAGPLLEQIKSKRLPYFRALRAWGDRMNHLPLAELEQFAERQRIDRLVAAAFSIVAEAAGKPENYASDHPNIRAMLNTFQNSGSLAPFARLLTTLIENTSQRVLLKGKVGEHLYRSITSHRLGHVEQVDEQSPEWRLLRDLLPEALDPFVRQRLIDAGALPAWASDH
;
A
#
# COMPACT_ATOMS: atom_id res chain seq x y z
N MET A 1 -24.77 7.54 -24.97
CA MET A 1 -24.18 8.73 -24.31
C MET A 1 -24.31 8.54 -22.81
N SER A 2 -23.24 8.13 -22.13
CA SER A 2 -23.21 7.94 -20.68
C SER A 2 -23.35 9.30 -19.99
N ARG A 3 -24.38 9.47 -19.15
CA ARG A 3 -24.51 10.65 -18.30
C ARG A 3 -23.26 10.77 -17.43
N GLU A 4 -22.52 11.87 -17.59
CA GLU A 4 -21.49 12.26 -16.62
C GLU A 4 -22.14 12.33 -15.23
N PRO A 5 -21.55 11.69 -14.20
CA PRO A 5 -22.08 11.75 -12.86
C PRO A 5 -22.06 13.22 -12.39
N ARG A 6 -23.23 13.74 -12.01
CA ARG A 6 -23.36 15.09 -11.46
C ARG A 6 -22.60 15.17 -10.12
N ARG A 7 -21.53 15.96 -10.10
CA ARG A 7 -20.76 16.42 -8.92
C ARG A 7 -19.99 15.33 -8.16
N ILE A 8 -18.95 14.79 -8.79
CA ILE A 8 -17.89 14.05 -8.09
C ILE A 8 -16.79 15.02 -7.64
N ILE A 9 -16.09 14.72 -6.55
CA ILE A 9 -14.89 15.46 -6.16
C ILE A 9 -13.80 15.14 -7.17
N GLU A 10 -13.35 16.14 -7.92
CA GLU A 10 -12.43 15.94 -9.06
C GLU A 10 -10.96 15.90 -8.63
N GLU A 11 -10.62 16.58 -7.53
CA GLU A 11 -9.24 16.68 -7.06
C GLU A 11 -9.15 16.75 -5.54
N VAL A 12 -8.22 15.98 -4.97
CA VAL A 12 -7.91 15.98 -3.54
C VAL A 12 -6.43 16.18 -3.33
N ILE A 13 -6.05 16.71 -2.17
CA ILE A 13 -4.67 16.74 -1.70
C ILE A 13 -4.53 15.80 -0.49
N PHE A 14 -3.58 14.87 -0.59
CA PHE A 14 -3.13 14.07 0.53
C PHE A 14 -2.03 14.85 1.25
N GLU A 15 -2.18 15.10 2.56
CA GLU A 15 -1.29 16.02 3.31
C GLU A 15 0.20 15.65 3.18
N LYS A 16 0.53 14.36 3.07
CA LYS A 16 1.91 13.86 2.93
C LYS A 16 2.27 13.37 1.52
N LEU A 17 1.30 13.17 0.63
CA LEU A 17 1.52 12.53 -0.68
C LEU A 17 1.33 13.49 -1.86
N GLY A 18 0.72 14.66 -1.64
CA GLY A 18 0.41 15.61 -2.70
C GLY A 18 -0.94 15.36 -3.38
N PRO A 19 -1.19 15.99 -4.54
CA PRO A 19 -2.49 15.95 -5.20
C PRO A 19 -2.77 14.59 -5.85
N LEU A 20 -4.05 14.19 -5.86
CA LEU A 20 -4.57 13.05 -6.60
C LEU A 20 -5.89 13.44 -7.26
N SER A 21 -5.96 13.32 -8.59
CA SER A 21 -7.21 13.56 -9.32
C SER A 21 -8.14 12.35 -9.26
N ALA A 22 -9.43 12.56 -9.45
CA ALA A 22 -10.41 11.47 -9.59
C ALA A 22 -10.11 10.59 -10.81
N ARG A 23 -9.53 11.17 -11.87
CA ARG A 23 -9.08 10.42 -13.04
C ARG A 23 -7.94 9.46 -12.69
N ASP A 24 -6.97 9.92 -11.92
CA ASP A 24 -5.83 9.09 -11.50
C ASP A 24 -6.26 8.03 -10.49
N LEU A 25 -7.17 8.36 -9.57
CA LEU A 25 -7.80 7.38 -8.68
C LEU A 25 -8.52 6.26 -9.46
N LEU A 26 -9.25 6.62 -10.52
CA LEU A 26 -9.94 5.65 -11.38
C LEU A 26 -8.98 4.81 -12.23
N ALA A 27 -7.83 5.37 -12.61
CA ALA A 27 -6.80 4.65 -13.36
C ALA A 27 -5.92 3.77 -12.46
N MET A 28 -5.94 4.00 -11.14
CA MET A 28 -5.18 3.24 -10.16
C MET A 28 -5.67 1.79 -10.08
N PRO A 29 -4.76 0.79 -10.03
CA PRO A 29 -5.13 -0.60 -9.75
C PRO A 29 -5.91 -0.72 -8.44
N ARG A 30 -6.73 -1.78 -8.33
CA ARG A 30 -7.61 -2.00 -7.18
C ARG A 30 -6.87 -1.94 -5.86
N GLU A 31 -5.77 -2.67 -5.79
CA GLU A 31 -4.90 -2.76 -4.62
C GLU A 31 -4.35 -1.39 -4.22
N GLY A 32 -4.08 -0.52 -5.20
CA GLY A 32 -3.56 0.82 -4.97
C GLY A 32 -4.58 1.70 -4.24
N TRP A 33 -5.79 1.83 -4.77
CA TRP A 33 -6.78 2.71 -4.15
C TRP A 33 -7.39 2.10 -2.88
N GLU A 34 -7.44 0.76 -2.75
CA GLU A 34 -7.83 0.09 -1.51
C GLU A 34 -6.82 0.36 -0.38
N SER A 35 -5.51 0.45 -0.70
CA SER A 35 -4.48 0.85 0.27
C SER A 35 -4.74 2.28 0.78
N LEU A 36 -5.02 3.23 -0.12
CA LEU A 36 -5.35 4.61 0.26
C LEU A 36 -6.64 4.68 1.10
N ARG A 37 -7.66 3.91 0.70
CA ARG A 37 -8.94 3.83 1.41
C ARG A 37 -8.76 3.27 2.83
N ALA A 38 -7.95 2.23 2.99
CA ALA A 38 -7.59 1.66 4.29
C ALA A 38 -6.83 2.68 5.14
N GLY A 39 -5.78 3.31 4.61
CA GLY A 39 -4.98 4.30 5.32
C GLY A 39 -5.76 5.55 5.78
N ILE A 40 -6.74 6.01 4.99
CA ILE A 40 -7.65 7.10 5.40
C ILE A 40 -8.54 6.64 6.56
N THR A 41 -9.06 5.42 6.48
CA THR A 41 -9.95 4.87 7.51
C THR A 41 -9.21 4.61 8.82
N ASP A 42 -7.98 4.09 8.74
CA ASP A 42 -7.12 3.86 9.89
C ASP A 42 -6.78 5.17 10.60
N HIS A 43 -6.48 6.22 9.82
CA HIS A 43 -6.27 7.55 10.39
C HIS A 43 -7.48 8.06 11.18
N ARG A 44 -8.66 7.91 10.57
CA ARG A 44 -9.90 8.33 11.21
C ARG A 44 -10.21 7.56 12.50
N ASN A 45 -9.74 6.32 12.61
CA ASN A 45 -9.87 5.49 13.80
C ASN A 45 -8.72 5.65 14.81
N GLY A 46 -7.87 6.67 14.63
CA GLY A 46 -6.87 7.07 15.61
C GLY A 46 -5.46 6.50 15.40
N LYS A 47 -5.21 5.78 14.29
CA LYS A 47 -3.83 5.43 13.88
C LYS A 47 -3.18 6.65 13.21
N ASP A 48 -1.87 6.78 13.27
CA ASP A 48 -1.19 7.68 12.34
C ASP A 48 -1.42 7.15 10.91
N GLY A 49 -1.82 8.02 9.99
CA GLY A 49 -2.21 7.55 8.66
C GLY A 49 -2.42 8.67 7.65
N LEU A 50 -3.29 8.39 6.67
CA LEU A 50 -3.51 9.27 5.54
C LEU A 50 -4.66 10.25 5.78
N VAL A 51 -4.39 11.53 5.53
CA VAL A 51 -5.41 12.57 5.48
C VAL A 51 -5.53 13.05 4.04
N ALA A 52 -6.73 12.93 3.48
CA ALA A 52 -7.07 13.48 2.17
C ALA A 52 -8.11 14.59 2.32
N ARG A 53 -7.90 15.69 1.59
CA ARG A 53 -8.78 16.87 1.62
C ARG A 53 -9.21 17.27 0.22
N CYS A 54 -10.47 17.63 0.08
CA CYS A 54 -11.00 18.22 -1.14
C CYS A 54 -10.29 19.55 -1.44
N ILE A 55 -9.74 19.74 -2.63
CA ILE A 55 -9.05 21.00 -2.98
C ILE A 55 -10.02 22.20 -3.02
N ALA A 56 -11.28 21.98 -3.40
CA ALA A 56 -12.26 23.06 -3.53
C ALA A 56 -12.79 23.62 -2.20
N CYS A 57 -12.87 22.81 -1.13
CA CYS A 57 -13.45 23.23 0.15
C CYS A 57 -12.58 22.94 1.38
N ASN A 58 -11.43 22.28 1.20
CA ASN A 58 -10.53 21.82 2.25
C ASN A 58 -11.13 20.83 3.28
N GLY A 59 -12.36 20.36 3.03
CA GLY A 59 -13.02 19.34 3.85
C GLY A 59 -12.35 17.98 3.67
N GLN A 60 -12.25 17.20 4.75
CA GLN A 60 -11.73 15.84 4.69
C GLN A 60 -12.63 14.93 3.85
N VAL A 61 -11.99 14.03 3.11
CA VAL A 61 -12.64 13.09 2.20
C VAL A 61 -12.20 11.66 2.49
N TYR A 62 -12.98 10.71 2.00
CA TYR A 62 -12.62 9.29 1.93
C TYR A 62 -12.86 8.76 0.53
N ILE A 63 -12.30 7.59 0.26
CA ILE A 63 -12.57 6.85 -0.97
C ILE A 63 -13.78 5.96 -0.70
N SER A 64 -14.86 6.13 -1.45
CA SER A 64 -16.03 5.25 -1.49
C SER A 64 -16.02 4.44 -2.79
N THR A 65 -16.95 3.49 -2.92
CA THR A 65 -17.12 2.69 -4.14
C THR A 65 -18.52 2.81 -4.69
N SER A 66 -18.64 3.01 -6.01
CA SER A 66 -19.89 2.93 -6.75
C SER A 66 -19.72 2.04 -7.97
N HIS A 67 -20.58 1.02 -8.12
CA HIS A 67 -20.48 0.01 -9.19
C HIS A 67 -19.07 -0.60 -9.33
N GLY A 68 -18.42 -0.88 -8.20
CA GLY A 68 -17.06 -1.44 -8.16
C GLY A 68 -15.93 -0.46 -8.51
N ARG A 69 -16.22 0.83 -8.68
CA ARG A 69 -15.22 1.86 -9.01
C ARG A 69 -15.01 2.82 -7.84
N PRO A 70 -13.76 3.24 -7.58
CA PRO A 70 -13.45 4.18 -6.51
C PRO A 70 -13.91 5.60 -6.88
N LEU A 71 -14.35 6.36 -5.88
CA LEU A 71 -14.63 7.79 -5.98
C LEU A 71 -14.37 8.49 -4.65
N PHE A 72 -13.96 9.75 -4.71
CA PHE A 72 -13.85 10.58 -3.52
C PHE A 72 -15.23 11.04 -3.03
N ALA A 73 -15.44 10.94 -1.72
CA ALA A 73 -16.65 11.37 -1.05
C ALA A 73 -16.32 12.21 0.18
N HIS A 74 -17.12 13.26 0.41
CA HIS A 74 -17.01 14.07 1.61
C HIS A 74 -17.50 13.29 2.83
N TYR A 75 -16.89 13.50 3.98
CA TYR A 75 -17.53 13.09 5.22
C TYR A 75 -18.78 13.93 5.53
N GLN A 76 -19.67 13.40 6.36
CA GLN A 76 -20.80 14.17 6.89
C GLN A 76 -20.30 15.46 7.55
N GLY A 77 -21.07 16.54 7.40
CA GLY A 77 -20.72 17.86 7.94
C GLY A 77 -19.78 18.69 7.06
N SER A 78 -19.38 18.20 5.88
CA SER A 78 -18.63 19.01 4.91
C SER A 78 -19.42 20.21 4.40
N ASP A 79 -18.72 21.29 4.01
CA ASP A 79 -19.35 22.53 3.53
C ASP A 79 -20.33 22.27 2.37
N PRO A 80 -21.65 22.49 2.56
CA PRO A 80 -22.64 22.29 1.50
C PRO A 80 -22.48 23.23 0.31
N ARG A 81 -21.67 24.28 0.44
CA ARG A 81 -21.34 25.22 -0.66
C ARG A 81 -20.22 24.72 -1.55
N CYS A 82 -19.59 23.59 -1.22
CA CYS A 82 -18.58 22.99 -2.08
C CYS A 82 -19.17 22.69 -3.47
N PRO A 83 -18.50 23.08 -4.57
CA PRO A 83 -19.01 22.81 -5.93
C PRO A 83 -19.16 21.30 -6.21
N TRP A 84 -18.39 20.46 -5.51
CA TRP A 84 -18.42 19.00 -5.60
C TRP A 84 -19.19 18.33 -4.46
N TYR A 85 -20.05 19.06 -3.75
CA TYR A 85 -20.86 18.48 -2.69
C TYR A 85 -21.90 17.50 -3.25
N SER A 86 -21.84 16.24 -2.81
CA SER A 86 -22.67 15.13 -3.29
C SER A 86 -23.89 14.85 -2.39
N GLY A 87 -24.15 15.67 -1.38
CA GLY A 87 -25.28 15.50 -0.45
C GLY A 87 -24.91 14.89 0.90
N LYS A 88 -25.92 14.65 1.74
CA LYS A 88 -25.73 14.04 3.06
C LYS A 88 -25.44 12.53 2.90
N ASN A 89 -24.29 12.08 3.37
CA ASN A 89 -24.00 10.65 3.52
C ASN A 89 -24.77 10.08 4.72
N MET A 90 -25.00 8.77 4.77
CA MET A 90 -25.62 8.08 5.92
C MET A 90 -24.58 7.87 7.04
N HIS A 91 -24.99 7.92 8.33
CA HIS A 91 -24.06 7.65 9.42
C HIS A 91 -23.71 6.15 9.40
N PRO A 92 -22.44 5.75 9.60
CA PRO A 92 -22.07 4.35 9.70
C PRO A 92 -22.90 3.59 10.76
N ASP A 93 -23.21 4.23 11.89
CA ASP A 93 -24.05 3.62 12.93
C ASP A 93 -25.53 3.50 12.52
N ASP A 94 -26.04 4.40 11.66
CA ASP A 94 -27.41 4.29 11.12
C ASP A 94 -27.49 3.14 10.08
N ALA A 95 -26.42 2.98 9.29
CA ALA A 95 -26.26 1.84 8.39
C ALA A 95 -26.20 0.52 9.17
N ARG A 96 -25.47 0.53 10.29
CA ARG A 96 -25.35 -0.59 11.23
C ARG A 96 -26.70 -0.99 11.82
N ALA A 97 -27.46 -0.02 12.33
CA ALA A 97 -28.78 -0.25 12.91
C ALA A 97 -29.79 -0.84 11.91
N ALA A 98 -29.65 -0.52 10.62
CA ALA A 98 -30.49 -1.08 9.55
C ALA A 98 -30.12 -2.52 9.16
N GLN A 99 -28.84 -2.90 9.28
CA GLN A 99 -28.31 -4.21 8.87
C GLN A 99 -28.63 -5.32 9.89
N TYR A 100 -28.52 -5.05 11.18
CA TYR A 100 -28.69 -6.06 12.22
C TYR A 100 -30.15 -6.15 12.71
N ARG A 101 -30.99 -6.92 11.98
CA ARG A 101 -32.29 -7.41 12.49
C ARG A 101 -32.15 -8.70 13.33
N GLY A 102 -31.14 -8.74 14.20
CA GLY A 102 -31.34 -9.01 15.63
C GLY A 102 -31.12 -10.40 16.22
N GLN A 103 -31.72 -11.49 15.71
CA GLN A 103 -31.77 -12.74 16.52
C GLN A 103 -31.29 -14.03 15.85
N GLN A 104 -31.45 -14.20 14.54
CA GLN A 104 -31.04 -15.46 13.89
C GLN A 104 -29.54 -15.49 13.56
N GLU A 105 -28.93 -14.31 13.41
CA GLU A 105 -27.50 -14.16 13.10
C GLU A 105 -26.61 -14.47 14.33
N SER A 106 -27.04 -14.16 15.56
CA SER A 106 -26.21 -14.39 16.76
C SER A 106 -25.99 -15.87 17.07
N GLU A 107 -27.00 -16.72 16.87
CA GLU A 107 -26.90 -18.17 17.15
C GLU A 107 -26.05 -18.92 16.12
N LEU A 108 -26.12 -18.52 14.85
CA LEU A 108 -25.23 -19.10 13.83
C LEU A 108 -23.80 -18.62 14.04
N HIS A 109 -23.59 -17.33 14.29
CA HIS A 109 -22.28 -16.76 14.59
C HIS A 109 -21.63 -17.48 15.76
N ARG A 110 -22.33 -17.56 16.89
CA ARG A 110 -21.85 -18.25 18.10
C ARG A 110 -21.46 -19.70 17.82
N ARG A 111 -22.30 -20.47 17.10
CA ARG A 111 -21.98 -21.86 16.74
C ARG A 111 -20.72 -21.97 15.89
N MET A 112 -20.48 -21.01 15.00
CA MET A 112 -19.28 -21.00 14.17
C MET A 112 -18.03 -20.60 14.98
N CYS A 113 -18.15 -19.68 15.94
CA CYS A 113 -17.08 -19.36 16.88
C CYS A 113 -16.72 -20.57 17.75
N GLU A 114 -17.74 -21.26 18.29
CA GLU A 114 -17.56 -22.52 19.03
C GLU A 114 -16.90 -23.61 18.17
N LEU A 115 -17.28 -23.71 16.89
CA LEU A 115 -16.65 -24.64 15.95
C LEU A 115 -15.18 -24.29 15.68
N ILE A 116 -14.84 -23.01 15.48
CA ILE A 116 -13.45 -22.57 15.31
C ILE A 116 -12.63 -22.95 16.55
N ALA A 117 -13.17 -22.70 17.75
CA ALA A 117 -12.53 -23.07 19.00
C ALA A 117 -12.33 -24.60 19.10
N GLU A 118 -13.35 -25.41 18.78
CA GLU A 118 -13.26 -26.88 18.75
C GLU A 118 -12.16 -27.36 17.80
N LEU A 119 -12.13 -26.87 16.55
CA LEU A 119 -11.16 -27.28 15.53
C LEU A 119 -9.72 -26.90 15.92
N THR A 120 -9.56 -25.72 16.52
CA THR A 120 -8.27 -25.24 17.02
C THR A 120 -7.78 -26.11 18.18
N ALA A 121 -8.67 -26.47 19.11
CA ALA A 121 -8.36 -27.31 20.27
C ALA A 121 -8.01 -28.77 19.93
N LEU A 122 -8.19 -29.21 18.68
CA LEU A 122 -7.71 -30.52 18.23
C LEU A 122 -6.17 -30.61 18.20
N ASP A 123 -5.49 -29.47 18.04
CA ASP A 123 -4.03 -29.40 18.01
C ASP A 123 -3.45 -29.46 19.43
N GLU A 124 -2.45 -30.31 19.63
CA GLU A 124 -1.80 -30.50 20.93
C GLU A 124 -1.05 -29.26 21.45
N ARG A 125 -0.79 -28.28 20.58
CA ARG A 125 -0.19 -27.00 20.94
C ARG A 125 -1.22 -26.00 21.44
N CYS A 126 -2.52 -26.22 21.24
CA CYS A 126 -3.55 -25.35 21.79
C CYS A 126 -3.58 -25.50 23.31
N GLU A 127 -3.26 -24.43 24.04
CA GLU A 127 -3.25 -24.38 25.50
C GLU A 127 -4.62 -23.93 26.05
N GLY A 128 -5.38 -23.18 25.26
CA GLY A 128 -6.74 -22.79 25.61
C GLY A 128 -7.43 -21.97 24.52
N THR A 129 -8.77 -22.00 24.52
CA THR A 129 -9.61 -21.17 23.66
C THR A 129 -10.68 -20.47 24.49
N LYS A 130 -11.00 -19.22 24.14
CA LYS A 130 -12.06 -18.43 24.77
C LYS A 130 -12.97 -17.87 23.68
N VAL A 131 -14.27 -18.00 23.84
CA VAL A 131 -15.28 -17.53 22.88
C VAL A 131 -16.06 -16.39 23.53
N ASP A 132 -16.16 -15.25 22.83
CA ASP A 132 -16.84 -14.04 23.31
C ASP A 132 -16.41 -13.60 24.73
N GLU A 133 -15.13 -13.78 25.08
CA GLU A 133 -14.60 -13.35 26.38
C GLU A 133 -13.99 -11.95 26.29
N TYR A 134 -14.29 -11.10 27.28
CA TYR A 134 -13.74 -9.74 27.33
C TYR A 134 -12.23 -9.78 27.50
N LEU A 135 -11.52 -9.20 26.52
CA LEU A 135 -10.10 -8.91 26.61
C LEU A 135 -9.93 -7.48 27.16
N PRO A 136 -9.44 -7.32 28.41
CA PRO A 136 -9.13 -6.00 28.94
C PRO A 136 -7.93 -5.41 28.19
N PRO A 137 -7.93 -4.10 27.93
CA PRO A 137 -6.83 -3.44 27.22
C PRO A 137 -5.62 -3.25 28.14
N THR A 138 -4.42 -3.24 27.57
CA THR A 138 -3.19 -2.90 28.29
C THR A 138 -3.05 -1.42 28.65
N GLU A 139 -3.83 -0.55 28.00
CA GLU A 139 -3.87 0.91 28.21
C GLU A 139 -5.24 1.40 28.70
N SER A 140 -5.37 2.68 29.06
CA SER A 140 -6.60 3.31 29.60
C SER A 140 -7.74 3.49 28.59
N GLN A 141 -7.93 2.54 27.68
CA GLN A 141 -8.99 2.51 26.68
C GLN A 141 -10.04 1.44 27.02
N HIS A 142 -11.04 1.23 26.16
CA HIS A 142 -11.96 0.10 26.28
C HIS A 142 -11.37 -1.16 25.64
N GLY A 143 -11.61 -2.32 26.26
CA GLY A 143 -11.24 -3.62 25.73
C GLY A 143 -12.19 -4.09 24.63
N ARG A 144 -11.99 -5.31 24.13
CA ARG A 144 -12.86 -5.92 23.10
C ARG A 144 -13.19 -7.36 23.42
N PHE A 145 -14.23 -7.86 22.76
CA PHE A 145 -14.63 -9.26 22.77
C PHE A 145 -14.22 -9.88 21.43
N PRO A 146 -13.06 -10.55 21.32
CA PRO A 146 -12.77 -11.39 20.17
C PRO A 146 -13.83 -12.48 20.03
N ASP A 147 -14.21 -12.78 18.78
CA ASP A 147 -15.13 -13.89 18.52
C ASP A 147 -14.52 -15.21 19.03
N VAL A 148 -13.22 -15.43 18.77
CA VAL A 148 -12.42 -16.49 19.42
C VAL A 148 -11.03 -15.97 19.76
N LEU A 149 -10.57 -16.21 20.98
CA LEU A 149 -9.20 -16.00 21.42
C LEU A 149 -8.53 -17.35 21.65
N VAL A 150 -7.32 -17.52 21.15
CA VAL A 150 -6.58 -18.78 21.23
C VAL A 150 -5.22 -18.53 21.86
N ASP A 151 -4.86 -19.36 22.84
CA ASP A 151 -3.52 -19.46 23.39
C ASP A 151 -2.83 -20.71 22.79
N TRP A 152 -1.75 -20.50 22.04
CA TRP A 152 -1.09 -21.56 21.27
C TRP A 152 0.40 -21.66 21.57
N ARG A 153 0.84 -22.80 22.09
CA ARG A 153 2.22 -23.04 22.51
C ARG A 153 3.22 -22.84 21.38
N GLY A 154 4.25 -22.04 21.66
CA GLY A 154 5.32 -21.71 20.70
C GLY A 154 4.93 -20.64 19.67
N PHE A 155 3.65 -20.29 19.59
CA PHE A 155 3.13 -19.25 18.69
C PHE A 155 2.66 -18.00 19.46
N GLY A 156 2.12 -18.19 20.66
CA GLY A 156 1.54 -17.14 21.49
C GLY A 156 0.02 -17.06 21.32
N ARG A 157 -0.53 -15.91 21.70
CA ARG A 157 -1.97 -15.64 21.65
C ARG A 157 -2.36 -15.03 20.31
N PHE A 158 -3.48 -15.44 19.73
CA PHE A 158 -4.08 -14.78 18.56
C PHE A 158 -5.60 -14.69 18.67
N ALA A 159 -6.18 -13.68 18.03
CA ALA A 159 -7.61 -13.49 17.91
C ALA A 159 -8.10 -13.96 16.54
N VAL A 160 -9.32 -14.51 16.51
CA VAL A 160 -10.07 -14.81 15.29
C VAL A 160 -11.34 -13.96 15.30
N GLU A 161 -11.61 -13.28 14.20
CA GLU A 161 -12.90 -12.67 13.91
C GLU A 161 -13.63 -13.47 12.82
N TYR A 162 -14.85 -13.92 13.11
CA TYR A 162 -15.66 -14.67 12.17
C TYR A 162 -16.74 -13.79 11.55
N GLN A 163 -16.65 -13.60 10.24
CA GLN A 163 -17.51 -12.71 9.50
C GLN A 163 -18.59 -13.46 8.72
N MET A 164 -19.85 -13.28 9.14
CA MET A 164 -21.01 -13.85 8.43
C MET A 164 -21.67 -12.89 7.44
N SER A 165 -21.62 -11.59 7.72
CA SER A 165 -22.26 -10.54 6.91
C SER A 165 -21.26 -9.45 6.51
N HIS A 166 -21.71 -8.41 5.82
CA HIS A 166 -20.84 -7.32 5.37
C HIS A 166 -20.46 -6.43 6.56
N THR A 167 -19.29 -6.66 7.17
CA THR A 167 -18.71 -5.80 8.20
C THR A 167 -18.27 -4.47 7.59
N PHE A 168 -18.59 -3.35 8.23
CA PHE A 168 -18.18 -2.04 7.72
C PHE A 168 -16.66 -1.90 7.81
N GLN A 169 -16.04 -1.25 6.82
CA GLN A 169 -14.59 -1.00 6.82
C GLN A 169 -14.08 -0.36 8.12
N THR A 170 -14.90 0.52 8.72
CA THR A 170 -14.60 1.17 10.00
C THR A 170 -14.43 0.15 11.12
N GLU A 171 -15.25 -0.90 11.17
CA GLU A 171 -15.15 -1.97 12.17
C GLU A 171 -13.92 -2.84 11.94
N VAL A 172 -13.65 -3.20 10.68
CA VAL A 172 -12.43 -3.93 10.29
C VAL A 172 -11.18 -3.17 10.77
N SER A 173 -11.10 -1.87 10.43
CA SER A 173 -10.02 -0.98 10.83
C SER A 173 -9.86 -0.89 12.35
N GLN A 174 -10.96 -0.66 13.09
CA GLN A 174 -10.89 -0.55 14.54
C GLN A 174 -10.45 -1.84 15.24
N ARG A 175 -10.86 -3.02 14.74
CA ARG A 175 -10.42 -4.31 15.28
C ARG A 175 -8.94 -4.52 15.00
N CYS A 176 -8.48 -4.27 13.77
CA CYS A 176 -7.06 -4.35 13.44
C CYS A 176 -6.21 -3.42 14.33
N ILE A 177 -6.60 -2.15 14.49
CA ILE A 177 -5.87 -1.19 15.34
C ILE A 177 -5.84 -1.65 16.80
N HIS A 178 -6.94 -2.18 17.32
CA HIS A 178 -7.01 -2.67 18.69
C HIS A 178 -6.03 -3.81 18.92
N TYR A 179 -6.11 -4.90 18.15
CA TYR A 179 -5.25 -6.05 18.40
C TYR A 179 -3.79 -5.80 18.05
N ASP A 180 -3.51 -4.96 17.05
CA ASP A 180 -2.15 -4.49 16.74
C ASP A 180 -1.52 -3.81 17.97
N ARG A 181 -2.26 -2.91 18.63
CA ARG A 181 -1.82 -2.27 19.88
C ARG A 181 -1.60 -3.26 21.01
N GLU A 182 -2.47 -4.26 21.16
CA GLU A 182 -2.35 -5.28 22.21
C GLU A 182 -1.27 -6.33 21.90
N GLY A 183 -0.60 -6.26 20.74
CA GLY A 183 0.42 -7.23 20.34
C GLY A 183 -0.15 -8.60 19.96
N ILE A 184 -1.44 -8.67 19.61
CA ILE A 184 -2.17 -9.92 19.32
C ILE A 184 -2.44 -9.99 17.81
N PRO A 185 -1.95 -11.01 17.08
CA PRO A 185 -2.32 -11.19 15.69
C PRO A 185 -3.82 -11.41 15.53
N LEU A 186 -4.41 -10.81 14.48
CA LEU A 186 -5.82 -10.95 14.15
C LEU A 186 -6.04 -11.74 12.86
N LEU A 187 -6.71 -12.88 12.94
CA LEU A 187 -7.16 -13.66 11.78
C LEU A 187 -8.64 -13.39 11.49
N TRP A 188 -8.97 -12.85 10.31
CA TRP A 188 -10.35 -12.83 9.83
C TRP A 188 -10.68 -14.13 9.09
N VAL A 189 -11.84 -14.70 9.43
CA VAL A 189 -12.38 -15.89 8.79
C VAL A 189 -13.76 -15.56 8.23
N LEU A 190 -13.93 -15.79 6.92
CA LEU A 190 -15.17 -15.56 6.22
C LEU A 190 -16.06 -16.80 6.27
N SER A 191 -17.38 -16.61 6.39
CA SER A 191 -18.36 -17.69 6.29
C SER A 191 -18.44 -18.31 4.90
N SER A 192 -18.21 -17.49 3.88
CA SER A 192 -18.23 -17.87 2.47
C SER A 192 -17.47 -16.84 1.65
N PHE A 193 -17.04 -17.24 0.45
CA PHE A 193 -16.35 -16.36 -0.47
C PHE A 193 -16.74 -16.69 -1.90
N ASN A 194 -17.27 -15.70 -2.63
CA ASN A 194 -17.57 -15.81 -4.05
C ASN A 194 -16.56 -14.95 -4.84
N PRO A 195 -15.57 -15.56 -5.52
CA PRO A 195 -14.54 -14.81 -6.25
C PRO A 195 -15.11 -14.01 -7.43
N ASP A 196 -16.27 -14.40 -7.98
CA ASP A 196 -16.92 -13.70 -9.10
C ASP A 196 -17.65 -12.42 -8.65
N HIS A 197 -17.98 -12.34 -7.36
CA HIS A 197 -18.67 -11.20 -6.79
C HIS A 197 -18.15 -10.93 -5.38
N VAL A 198 -17.09 -10.12 -5.27
CA VAL A 198 -16.49 -9.72 -4.00
C VAL A 198 -16.99 -8.33 -3.60
N PRO A 199 -17.90 -8.22 -2.61
CA PRO A 199 -18.35 -6.94 -2.05
C PRO A 199 -17.17 -6.16 -1.46
N GLN A 200 -17.27 -4.82 -1.45
CA GLN A 200 -16.17 -3.99 -0.94
C GLN A 200 -15.79 -4.31 0.51
N ALA A 201 -16.78 -4.55 1.38
CA ALA A 201 -16.56 -4.95 2.77
C ALA A 201 -15.69 -6.21 2.92
N VAL A 202 -15.90 -7.20 2.04
CA VAL A 202 -15.10 -8.44 2.02
C VAL A 202 -13.71 -8.15 1.47
N SER A 203 -13.63 -7.35 0.39
CA SER A 203 -12.34 -6.91 -0.18
C SER A 203 -11.48 -6.17 0.85
N ASP A 204 -12.10 -5.31 1.66
CA ASP A 204 -11.42 -4.56 2.72
C ASP A 204 -10.77 -5.51 3.75
N VAL A 205 -11.36 -6.68 4.02
CA VAL A 205 -10.78 -7.74 4.89
C VAL A 205 -9.68 -8.51 4.17
N VAL A 206 -9.90 -8.92 2.93
CA VAL A 206 -8.89 -9.61 2.10
C VAL A 206 -7.63 -8.75 1.96
N HIS A 207 -7.79 -7.42 1.86
CA HIS A 207 -6.69 -6.47 1.83
C HIS A 207 -5.85 -6.49 3.11
N ARG A 208 -6.46 -6.64 4.29
CA ARG A 208 -5.74 -6.78 5.57
C ARG A 208 -4.87 -8.02 5.60
N HIS A 209 -5.33 -9.09 4.96
CA HIS A 209 -4.59 -10.33 4.79
C HIS A 209 -3.72 -10.33 3.52
N LYS A 210 -3.26 -9.18 3.06
CA LYS A 210 -2.38 -9.05 1.88
C LYS A 210 -2.88 -9.76 0.62
N GLY A 211 -4.19 -9.77 0.40
CA GLY A 211 -4.81 -10.41 -0.77
C GLY A 211 -5.21 -11.87 -0.56
N ASN A 212 -5.29 -12.34 0.69
CA ASN A 212 -5.67 -13.71 1.04
C ASN A 212 -7.06 -13.70 1.66
N ALA A 213 -8.00 -14.49 1.13
CA ALA A 213 -9.32 -14.68 1.73
C ALA A 213 -9.36 -16.04 2.43
N PHE A 214 -9.48 -16.04 3.76
CA PHE A 214 -9.60 -17.26 4.55
C PHE A 214 -11.06 -17.58 4.84
N VAL A 215 -11.46 -18.82 4.55
CA VAL A 215 -12.85 -19.28 4.60
C VAL A 215 -12.93 -20.57 5.41
N LEU A 216 -13.91 -20.66 6.31
CA LEU A 216 -14.23 -21.90 7.00
C LEU A 216 -15.47 -22.56 6.37
N ASP A 217 -15.24 -23.24 5.25
CA ASP A 217 -16.25 -24.05 4.57
C ASP A 217 -16.23 -25.52 5.04
N GLN A 218 -17.10 -26.35 4.48
CA GLN A 218 -17.19 -27.76 4.86
C GLN A 218 -15.91 -28.56 4.55
N GLN A 219 -15.17 -28.18 3.50
CA GLN A 219 -13.91 -28.83 3.15
C GLN A 219 -12.83 -28.49 4.18
N ALA A 220 -12.74 -27.23 4.59
CA ALA A 220 -11.86 -26.74 5.65
C ALA A 220 -12.15 -27.41 7.00
N VAL A 221 -13.43 -27.55 7.37
CA VAL A 221 -13.84 -28.26 8.61
C VAL A 221 -13.41 -29.73 8.58
N THR A 222 -13.60 -30.40 7.44
CA THR A 222 -13.22 -31.82 7.27
C THR A 222 -11.71 -31.99 7.38
N ALA A 223 -10.95 -31.16 6.66
CA ALA A 223 -9.49 -31.15 6.70
C ALA A 223 -8.94 -30.81 8.10
N SER A 224 -9.60 -29.91 8.82
CA SER A 224 -9.21 -29.56 10.19
C SER A 224 -9.32 -30.75 11.15
N ARG A 225 -10.40 -31.53 11.02
CA ARG A 225 -10.60 -32.76 11.82
C ARG A 225 -9.60 -33.85 11.47
N GLU A 226 -9.34 -34.03 10.17
CA GLU A 226 -8.36 -35.02 9.68
C GLU A 226 -6.93 -34.69 10.11
N GLN A 227 -6.54 -33.42 9.99
CA GLN A 227 -5.19 -32.95 10.32
C GLN A 227 -5.01 -32.56 11.78
N ARG A 228 -6.09 -32.59 12.57
CA ARG A 228 -6.14 -32.25 13.99
C ARG A 228 -5.54 -30.86 14.28
N THR A 229 -5.88 -29.88 13.46
CA THR A 229 -5.48 -28.47 13.62
C THR A 229 -6.47 -27.59 12.86
N LEU A 230 -6.46 -26.28 13.10
CA LEU A 230 -7.19 -25.33 12.26
C LEU A 230 -6.63 -25.32 10.83
N VAL A 231 -7.48 -25.69 9.87
CA VAL A 231 -7.27 -25.62 8.42
C VAL A 231 -8.36 -24.74 7.81
N LEU A 232 -7.98 -23.86 6.88
CA LEU A 232 -8.87 -22.93 6.21
C LEU A 232 -8.77 -23.11 4.70
N THR A 233 -9.87 -22.88 3.99
CA THR A 233 -9.82 -22.69 2.54
C THR A 233 -9.30 -21.28 2.27
N CYS A 234 -8.26 -21.15 1.46
CA CYS A 234 -7.62 -19.88 1.15
C CYS A 234 -7.73 -19.56 -0.34
N TYR A 235 -8.29 -18.40 -0.65
CA TYR A 235 -8.27 -17.83 -2.00
C TYR A 235 -7.19 -16.76 -2.07
N LEU A 236 -6.34 -16.84 -3.09
CA LEU A 236 -5.25 -15.90 -3.31
C LEU A 236 -5.61 -14.95 -4.46
N SER A 237 -5.57 -13.65 -4.20
CA SER A 237 -5.75 -12.65 -5.27
C SER A 237 -4.63 -12.77 -6.31
N ASN A 238 -5.00 -12.60 -7.58
CA ASN A 238 -4.06 -12.53 -8.70
C ASN A 238 -4.15 -11.19 -9.47
N GLY A 239 -4.79 -10.18 -8.87
CA GLY A 239 -4.95 -8.83 -9.41
C GLY A 239 -6.14 -8.65 -10.37
N VAL A 240 -6.72 -9.74 -10.89
CA VAL A 240 -7.94 -9.70 -11.71
C VAL A 240 -9.09 -10.44 -11.05
N GLY A 241 -8.78 -11.52 -10.35
CA GLY A 241 -9.70 -12.32 -9.57
C GLY A 241 -8.91 -13.11 -8.53
N TYR A 242 -9.18 -14.41 -8.45
CA TYR A 242 -8.56 -15.30 -7.48
C TYR A 242 -8.08 -16.58 -8.13
N ASP A 243 -6.98 -17.11 -7.60
CA ASP A 243 -6.47 -18.43 -7.97
C ASP A 243 -7.42 -19.53 -7.45
N VAL A 244 -7.21 -20.77 -7.92
CA VAL A 244 -7.91 -21.94 -7.39
C VAL A 244 -7.63 -22.04 -5.89
N PRO A 245 -8.67 -22.17 -5.04
CA PRO A 245 -8.47 -22.17 -3.60
C PRO A 245 -7.67 -23.38 -3.13
N VAL A 246 -6.89 -23.17 -2.07
CA VAL A 246 -6.06 -24.20 -1.44
C VAL A 246 -6.44 -24.35 0.03
N LEU A 247 -6.30 -25.56 0.56
CA LEU A 247 -6.40 -25.79 2.00
C LEU A 247 -5.07 -25.41 2.66
N VAL A 248 -5.13 -24.54 3.65
CA VAL A 248 -3.95 -24.05 4.37
C VAL A 248 -4.11 -24.26 5.87
N ARG A 249 -3.06 -24.76 6.51
CA ARG A 249 -2.99 -24.86 7.97
C ARG A 249 -2.68 -23.48 8.54
N PHE A 250 -3.28 -23.16 9.68
CA PHE A 250 -3.01 -21.91 10.38
C PHE A 250 -1.52 -21.70 10.70
N ASP A 251 -0.82 -22.78 11.11
CA ASP A 251 0.60 -22.74 11.46
C ASP A 251 1.55 -22.68 10.26
N SER A 252 1.02 -22.67 9.03
CA SER A 252 1.78 -22.40 7.80
C SER A 252 1.72 -20.94 7.36
N LEU A 253 0.95 -20.10 8.04
CA LEU A 253 0.80 -18.68 7.68
C LEU A 253 2.00 -17.85 8.16
N THR A 254 2.26 -16.76 7.45
CA THR A 254 3.24 -15.74 7.86
C THR A 254 2.58 -14.72 8.77
N PHE A 255 3.19 -14.43 9.92
CA PHE A 255 2.70 -13.46 10.90
C PHE A 255 3.69 -12.29 11.06
N PRO A 256 3.40 -11.13 10.43
CA PRO A 256 4.24 -9.95 10.59
C PRO A 256 3.93 -9.25 11.94
N GLY A 257 4.44 -9.80 13.03
CA GLY A 257 4.19 -9.27 14.38
C GLY A 257 2.72 -9.43 14.78
N SER A 258 2.07 -8.34 15.20
CA SER A 258 0.67 -8.26 15.66
C SER A 258 -0.36 -8.00 14.55
N GLU A 259 0.09 -7.89 13.30
CA GLU A 259 -0.80 -7.65 12.17
C GLU A 259 -1.52 -8.93 11.71
N CYS A 260 -2.39 -8.77 10.71
CA CYS A 260 -3.12 -9.87 10.10
C CYS A 260 -2.17 -10.84 9.36
N PRO A 261 -2.27 -12.17 9.60
CA PRO A 261 -1.44 -13.15 8.90
C PRO A 261 -1.78 -13.27 7.42
N PHE A 262 -0.88 -13.84 6.63
CA PHE A 262 -1.14 -14.13 5.22
C PHE A 262 -0.39 -15.40 4.80
N LEU A 263 -0.87 -16.09 3.75
CA LEU A 263 -0.13 -17.20 3.15
C LEU A 263 0.92 -16.66 2.17
N GLU A 264 0.49 -15.78 1.26
CA GLU A 264 1.38 -15.11 0.30
C GLU A 264 1.10 -13.60 0.25
N ASP A 265 2.14 -12.77 0.13
CA ASP A 265 1.93 -11.33 -0.09
C ASP A 265 1.51 -11.08 -1.55
N ARG A 266 0.20 -11.00 -1.79
CA ARG A 266 -0.40 -10.75 -3.10
C ARG A 266 -0.66 -9.27 -3.37
N LEU A 267 -0.16 -8.36 -2.51
CA LEU A 267 -0.26 -6.91 -2.71
C LEU A 267 1.10 -6.30 -3.04
N ALA A 268 2.07 -6.34 -2.12
CA ALA A 268 3.37 -5.70 -2.32
C ALA A 268 4.31 -6.57 -3.15
N GLY A 269 4.24 -7.90 -3.01
CA GLY A 269 5.08 -8.84 -3.74
C GLY A 269 5.00 -8.67 -5.28
N PRO A 270 3.81 -8.79 -5.89
CA PRO A 270 3.63 -8.60 -7.33
C PRO A 270 4.06 -7.22 -7.82
N LEU A 271 3.80 -6.17 -7.04
CA LEU A 271 4.21 -4.80 -7.36
C LEU A 271 5.74 -4.67 -7.45
N LEU A 272 6.47 -5.22 -6.48
CA LEU A 272 7.93 -5.19 -6.48
C LEU A 272 8.53 -5.99 -7.64
N GLU A 273 7.97 -7.16 -7.97
CA GLU A 273 8.42 -7.94 -9.13
C GLU A 273 8.11 -7.24 -10.46
N GLN A 274 6.99 -6.52 -10.57
CA GLN A 274 6.69 -5.67 -11.73
C GLN A 274 7.74 -4.56 -11.88
N ILE A 275 8.04 -3.84 -10.80
CA ILE A 275 9.05 -2.76 -10.79
C ILE A 275 10.43 -3.31 -11.20
N LYS A 276 10.84 -4.44 -10.61
CA LYS A 276 12.10 -5.11 -10.93
C LYS A 276 12.16 -5.55 -12.39
N SER A 277 11.07 -6.09 -12.93
CA SER A 277 10.97 -6.50 -14.33
C SER A 277 11.13 -5.31 -15.28
N LYS A 278 10.52 -4.16 -14.95
CA LYS A 278 10.69 -2.90 -15.71
C LYS A 278 12.13 -2.39 -15.70
N ARG A 279 12.83 -2.50 -14.57
CA ARG A 279 14.24 -2.06 -14.44
C ARG A 279 15.25 -2.98 -15.11
N LEU A 280 14.91 -4.26 -15.32
CA LEU A 280 15.88 -5.26 -15.76
C LEU A 280 16.54 -4.91 -17.12
N PRO A 281 15.79 -4.46 -18.16
CA PRO A 281 16.40 -3.97 -19.41
C PRO A 281 17.37 -2.80 -19.18
N TYR A 282 17.05 -1.87 -18.26
CA TYR A 282 17.91 -0.74 -17.94
C TYR A 282 19.23 -1.16 -17.33
N PHE A 283 19.21 -2.03 -16.31
CA PHE A 283 20.44 -2.54 -15.72
C PHE A 283 21.31 -3.28 -16.74
N ARG A 284 20.71 -4.05 -17.66
CA ARG A 284 21.44 -4.72 -18.74
C ARG A 284 22.06 -3.72 -19.70
N ALA A 285 21.29 -2.73 -20.16
CA ALA A 285 21.77 -1.69 -21.07
C ALA A 285 22.89 -0.83 -20.45
N LEU A 286 22.72 -0.41 -19.20
CA LEU A 286 23.70 0.42 -18.48
C LEU A 286 25.04 -0.31 -18.27
N ARG A 287 25.02 -1.60 -17.91
CA ARG A 287 26.25 -2.40 -17.77
C ARG A 287 26.95 -2.69 -19.09
N ALA A 288 26.19 -2.77 -20.18
CA ALA A 288 26.70 -3.00 -21.52
C ALA A 288 27.06 -1.70 -22.27
N TRP A 289 26.82 -0.52 -21.66
CA TRP A 289 26.83 0.75 -22.39
C TRP A 289 28.21 1.10 -22.98
N GLY A 290 29.30 0.69 -22.31
CA GLY A 290 30.66 0.90 -22.80
C GLY A 290 30.99 2.39 -22.97
N ASP A 291 31.04 2.85 -24.23
CA ASP A 291 31.27 4.26 -24.57
C ASP A 291 29.99 5.09 -24.34
N ARG A 292 30.00 5.89 -23.27
CA ARG A 292 28.90 6.75 -22.81
C ARG A 292 28.66 7.99 -23.70
N MET A 293 29.38 8.11 -24.82
CA MET A 293 29.06 9.06 -25.89
C MET A 293 27.97 8.52 -26.82
N ASN A 294 27.79 7.19 -26.87
CA ASN A 294 26.71 6.55 -27.62
C ASN A 294 25.40 6.54 -26.82
N HIS A 295 24.28 6.35 -27.52
CA HIS A 295 22.98 6.23 -26.88
C HIS A 295 22.78 4.88 -26.19
N LEU A 296 22.03 4.89 -25.07
CA LEU A 296 21.60 3.63 -24.45
C LEU A 296 20.71 2.85 -25.45
N PRO A 297 20.90 1.53 -25.61
CA PRO A 297 20.08 0.73 -26.52
C PRO A 297 18.70 0.41 -25.92
N LEU A 298 17.92 1.46 -25.65
CA LEU A 298 16.57 1.43 -25.09
C LEU A 298 15.64 2.23 -26.00
N ALA A 299 14.73 1.53 -26.68
CA ALA A 299 13.84 2.10 -27.70
C ALA A 299 12.89 3.16 -27.11
N GLU A 300 12.40 2.97 -25.90
CA GLU A 300 11.49 3.92 -25.25
C GLU A 300 12.13 5.28 -24.92
N LEU A 301 13.47 5.36 -24.93
CA LEU A 301 14.18 6.61 -24.75
C LEU A 301 14.35 7.38 -26.09
N GLU A 302 14.01 6.79 -27.24
CA GLU A 302 14.11 7.43 -28.58
C GLU A 302 13.11 8.59 -28.76
N GLN A 303 12.03 8.59 -27.98
CA GLN A 303 11.03 9.66 -28.01
C GLN A 303 11.55 10.99 -27.46
N PHE A 304 12.68 11.01 -26.77
CA PHE A 304 13.23 12.22 -26.15
C PHE A 304 14.16 12.96 -27.11
N ALA A 305 13.87 14.25 -27.33
CA ALA A 305 14.65 15.10 -28.22
C ALA A 305 16.12 15.27 -27.76
N GLU A 306 16.35 15.42 -26.45
CA GLU A 306 17.70 15.58 -25.88
C GLU A 306 18.31 14.23 -25.44
N ARG A 307 18.40 13.28 -26.37
CA ARG A 307 18.68 11.88 -26.07
C ARG A 307 19.92 11.63 -25.19
N GLN A 308 21.06 12.25 -25.48
CA GLN A 308 22.28 12.06 -24.68
C GLN A 308 22.10 12.54 -23.22
N ARG A 309 21.33 13.61 -23.02
CA ARG A 309 21.06 14.15 -21.69
C ARG A 309 20.15 13.21 -20.90
N ILE A 310 19.16 12.60 -21.55
CA ILE A 310 18.27 11.60 -20.93
C ILE A 310 19.02 10.33 -20.57
N ASP A 311 19.88 9.82 -21.46
CA ASP A 311 20.71 8.64 -21.15
C ASP A 311 21.57 8.87 -19.90
N ARG A 312 22.15 10.07 -19.78
CA ARG A 312 22.94 10.47 -18.62
C ARG A 312 22.10 10.63 -17.36
N LEU A 313 20.87 11.17 -17.47
CA LEU A 313 19.93 11.25 -16.36
C LEU A 313 19.58 9.87 -15.81
N VAL A 314 19.20 8.95 -16.70
CA VAL A 314 18.89 7.55 -16.36
C VAL A 314 20.08 6.88 -15.68
N ALA A 315 21.27 7.00 -16.25
CA ALA A 315 22.48 6.44 -15.68
C ALA A 315 22.81 7.03 -14.30
N ALA A 316 22.62 8.35 -14.11
CA ALA A 316 22.86 9.00 -12.82
C ALA A 316 21.85 8.54 -11.76
N ALA A 317 20.57 8.42 -12.12
CA ALA A 317 19.52 7.93 -11.21
C ALA A 317 19.80 6.47 -10.76
N PHE A 318 20.16 5.59 -11.70
CA PHE A 318 20.51 4.21 -11.38
C PHE A 318 21.81 4.09 -10.58
N SER A 319 22.75 5.02 -10.75
CA SER A 319 23.97 5.07 -9.92
C SER A 319 23.64 5.46 -8.48
N ILE A 320 22.72 6.41 -8.27
CA ILE A 320 22.22 6.76 -6.92
C ILE A 320 21.57 5.55 -6.24
N VAL A 321 20.71 4.83 -6.97
CA VAL A 321 20.04 3.62 -6.45
C VAL A 321 21.05 2.51 -6.15
N ALA A 322 22.06 2.30 -6.99
CA ALA A 322 23.10 1.29 -6.78
C ALA A 322 23.94 1.58 -5.52
N GLU A 323 24.33 2.84 -5.33
CA GLU A 323 24.98 3.30 -4.09
C GLU A 323 24.07 3.09 -2.87
N ALA A 324 22.81 3.52 -2.96
CA ALA A 324 21.83 3.37 -1.88
C ALA A 324 21.56 1.91 -1.49
N ALA A 325 21.66 1.00 -2.45
CA ALA A 325 21.53 -0.45 -2.26
C ALA A 325 22.81 -1.13 -1.74
N GLY A 326 23.88 -0.37 -1.48
CA GLY A 326 25.15 -0.91 -0.99
C GLY A 326 25.97 -1.66 -2.04
N LYS A 327 25.66 -1.48 -3.33
CA LYS A 327 26.39 -2.06 -4.46
C LYS A 327 26.82 -0.93 -5.42
N PRO A 328 27.73 -0.04 -4.97
CA PRO A 328 28.04 1.19 -5.70
C PRO A 328 28.56 0.88 -7.10
N GLU A 329 27.85 1.38 -8.10
CA GLU A 329 28.17 1.25 -9.52
C GLU A 329 27.83 2.57 -10.22
N ASN A 330 28.85 3.28 -10.71
CA ASN A 330 28.68 4.56 -11.40
C ASN A 330 28.48 4.31 -12.90
N TYR A 331 27.22 4.23 -13.32
CA TYR A 331 26.87 4.00 -14.72
C TYR A 331 27.09 5.24 -15.59
N ALA A 332 27.05 6.45 -15.02
CA ALA A 332 27.03 7.68 -15.80
C ALA A 332 28.42 8.24 -16.13
N SER A 333 29.47 7.82 -15.41
CA SER A 333 30.83 8.37 -15.56
C SER A 333 31.90 7.47 -14.91
N ASP A 334 33.17 7.76 -15.17
CA ASP A 334 34.32 7.12 -14.50
C ASP A 334 34.71 7.80 -13.18
N HIS A 335 33.87 8.70 -12.66
CA HIS A 335 34.11 9.30 -11.36
C HIS A 335 34.07 8.22 -10.25
N PRO A 336 34.91 8.34 -9.21
CA PRO A 336 35.08 7.29 -8.20
C PRO A 336 33.86 7.08 -7.30
N ASN A 337 32.90 8.00 -7.29
CA ASN A 337 31.66 7.91 -6.52
C ASN A 337 30.57 8.84 -7.07
N ILE A 338 29.33 8.64 -6.63
CA ILE A 338 28.19 9.44 -7.06
C ILE A 338 28.28 10.92 -6.65
N ARG A 339 29.02 11.24 -5.57
CA ARG A 339 29.24 12.64 -5.14
C ARG A 339 30.04 13.42 -6.19
N ALA A 340 31.15 12.85 -6.66
CA ALA A 340 31.99 13.46 -7.70
C ALA A 340 31.23 13.57 -9.03
N MET A 341 30.48 12.53 -9.40
CA MET A 341 29.61 12.52 -10.58
C MET A 341 28.57 13.66 -10.53
N LEU A 342 27.77 13.72 -9.47
CA LEU A 342 26.68 14.70 -9.33
C LEU A 342 27.23 16.13 -9.32
N ASN A 343 28.29 16.39 -8.57
CA ASN A 343 28.89 17.73 -8.53
C ASN A 343 29.39 18.17 -9.92
N THR A 344 30.01 17.28 -10.67
CA THR A 344 30.54 17.56 -12.02
C THR A 344 29.41 17.84 -12.99
N PHE A 345 28.37 16.99 -13.03
CA PHE A 345 27.27 17.14 -13.97
C PHE A 345 26.30 18.27 -13.65
N GLN A 346 26.12 18.60 -12.37
CA GLN A 346 25.39 19.80 -11.97
C GLN A 346 26.21 21.04 -12.37
N ASN A 347 27.51 21.08 -12.06
CA ASN A 347 28.35 22.23 -12.42
C ASN A 347 28.49 22.42 -13.95
N SER A 348 28.56 21.35 -14.75
CA SER A 348 28.65 21.46 -16.22
C SER A 348 27.34 21.92 -16.87
N GLY A 349 26.22 21.90 -16.13
CA GLY A 349 24.88 22.15 -16.67
C GLY A 349 24.22 20.90 -17.26
N SER A 350 24.93 19.77 -17.35
CA SER A 350 24.42 18.58 -18.02
C SER A 350 23.23 17.93 -17.30
N LEU A 351 23.15 18.03 -15.97
CA LEU A 351 22.00 17.53 -15.19
C LEU A 351 21.27 18.67 -14.46
N ALA A 352 21.60 19.92 -14.78
CA ALA A 352 21.00 21.09 -14.14
C ALA A 352 19.47 21.17 -14.30
N PRO A 353 18.86 20.83 -15.46
CA PRO A 353 17.39 20.82 -15.61
C PRO A 353 16.68 19.81 -14.70
N PHE A 354 17.38 18.80 -14.20
CA PHE A 354 16.81 17.72 -13.39
C PHE A 354 17.13 17.86 -11.91
N ALA A 355 17.60 19.02 -11.45
CA ALA A 355 18.05 19.17 -10.08
C ALA A 355 16.91 18.98 -9.07
N ARG A 356 15.68 19.41 -9.37
CA ARG A 356 14.50 19.10 -8.54
C ARG A 356 14.25 17.60 -8.44
N LEU A 357 14.22 16.91 -9.59
CA LEU A 357 14.01 15.47 -9.68
C LEU A 357 15.05 14.68 -8.88
N LEU A 358 16.33 15.01 -9.09
CA LEU A 358 17.44 14.32 -8.43
C LEU A 358 17.46 14.61 -6.93
N THR A 359 17.02 15.80 -6.51
CA THR A 359 16.83 16.12 -5.08
C THR A 359 15.77 15.20 -4.48
N THR A 360 14.59 15.08 -5.11
CA THR A 360 13.52 14.18 -4.64
C THR A 360 13.98 12.72 -4.59
N LEU A 361 14.69 12.26 -5.62
CA LEU A 361 15.25 10.91 -5.65
C LEU A 361 16.22 10.68 -4.48
N ILE A 362 17.18 11.57 -4.26
CA ILE A 362 18.19 11.40 -3.21
C ILE A 362 17.56 11.50 -1.82
N GLU A 363 16.62 12.41 -1.61
CA GLU A 363 15.92 12.60 -0.32
C GLU A 363 15.24 11.31 0.13
N ASN A 364 14.64 10.56 -0.81
CA ASN A 364 13.91 9.31 -0.56
C ASN A 364 14.78 8.06 -0.67
N THR A 365 16.07 8.17 -0.36
CA THR A 365 17.02 7.03 -0.32
C THR A 365 17.91 7.09 0.91
N SER A 366 18.61 5.99 1.19
CA SER A 366 19.67 5.96 2.20
C SER A 366 20.81 6.98 1.95
N GLN A 367 20.84 7.62 0.76
CA GLN A 367 21.81 8.64 0.38
C GLN A 367 21.39 10.09 0.68
N ARG A 368 20.26 10.32 1.37
CA ARG A 368 19.74 11.66 1.71
C ARG A 368 20.78 12.60 2.34
N VAL A 369 21.75 12.06 3.08
CA VAL A 369 22.83 12.83 3.72
C VAL A 369 23.68 13.61 2.70
N LEU A 370 23.73 13.19 1.42
CA LEU A 370 24.42 13.93 0.36
C LEU A 370 23.86 15.33 0.15
N LEU A 371 22.58 15.54 0.41
CA LEU A 371 21.90 16.83 0.26
C LEU A 371 22.36 17.86 1.31
N LYS A 372 22.99 17.42 2.41
CA LYS A 372 23.57 18.32 3.42
C LYS A 372 24.94 18.88 3.04
N GLY A 373 25.55 18.39 1.95
CA GLY A 373 26.89 18.77 1.52
C GLY A 373 26.92 19.51 0.17
N LYS A 374 28.08 19.44 -0.49
CA LYS A 374 28.31 20.10 -1.80
C LYS A 374 27.34 19.68 -2.90
N VAL A 375 26.85 18.44 -2.85
CA VAL A 375 25.84 17.94 -3.80
C VAL A 375 24.54 18.73 -3.66
N GLY A 376 24.04 18.88 -2.43
CA GLY A 376 22.85 19.71 -2.16
C GLY A 376 23.05 21.17 -2.55
N GLU A 377 24.21 21.76 -2.25
CA GLU A 377 24.53 23.13 -2.69
C GLU A 377 24.47 23.27 -4.23
N HIS A 378 25.02 22.31 -4.98
CA HIS A 378 25.03 22.35 -6.44
C HIS A 378 23.65 22.11 -7.06
N LEU A 379 22.85 21.21 -6.47
CA LEU A 379 21.45 21.00 -6.85
C LEU A 379 20.65 22.28 -6.61
N TYR A 380 20.75 22.89 -5.43
CA TYR A 380 20.07 24.13 -5.09
C TYR A 380 20.46 25.30 -6.02
N ARG A 381 21.76 25.43 -6.35
CA ARG A 381 22.23 26.42 -7.32
C ARG A 381 21.64 26.18 -8.71
N SER A 382 21.53 24.93 -9.15
CA SER A 382 20.93 24.59 -10.44
C SER A 382 19.45 24.99 -10.51
N ILE A 383 18.75 24.95 -9.39
CA ILE A 383 17.34 25.37 -9.27
C ILE A 383 17.19 26.90 -9.24
N THR A 384 18.09 27.61 -8.56
CA THR A 384 17.88 29.05 -8.23
C THR A 384 18.71 30.02 -9.05
N SER A 385 19.96 29.69 -9.34
CA SER A 385 20.96 30.63 -9.86
C SER A 385 22.16 29.89 -10.45
N HIS A 386 21.91 29.11 -11.50
CA HIS A 386 22.97 28.33 -12.15
C HIS A 386 23.96 29.27 -12.86
N ARG A 387 25.25 28.89 -12.94
CA ARG A 387 26.29 29.71 -13.56
C ARG A 387 26.10 29.97 -15.06
N LEU A 388 25.28 29.15 -15.71
CA LEU A 388 24.88 29.31 -17.12
C LEU A 388 23.63 30.18 -17.29
N GLY A 389 23.14 30.81 -16.22
CA GLY A 389 21.91 31.59 -16.22
C GLY A 389 20.70 30.78 -15.73
N HIS A 390 19.50 31.19 -16.14
CA HIS A 390 18.28 30.49 -15.78
C HIS A 390 18.23 29.11 -16.44
N VAL A 391 17.99 28.07 -15.65
CA VAL A 391 17.80 26.70 -16.13
C VAL A 391 16.39 26.27 -15.75
N GLU A 392 15.54 26.10 -16.76
CA GLU A 392 14.20 25.57 -16.58
C GLU A 392 14.28 24.16 -15.97
N GLN A 393 13.56 23.96 -14.87
CA GLN A 393 13.53 22.69 -14.16
C GLN A 393 12.39 21.84 -14.69
N VAL A 394 12.64 20.56 -14.90
CA VAL A 394 11.55 19.59 -15.09
C VAL A 394 10.69 19.51 -13.82
N ASP A 395 9.42 19.17 -14.03
CA ASP A 395 8.43 18.94 -13.00
C ASP A 395 7.80 17.55 -13.13
N GLU A 396 6.85 17.22 -12.25
CA GLU A 396 6.17 15.93 -12.23
C GLU A 396 5.34 15.61 -13.48
N GLN A 397 5.04 16.62 -14.30
CA GLN A 397 4.31 16.45 -15.56
C GLN A 397 5.25 16.22 -16.74
N SER A 398 6.54 16.54 -16.58
CA SER A 398 7.56 16.40 -17.61
C SER A 398 7.81 14.92 -17.95
N PRO A 399 8.02 14.56 -19.23
CA PRO A 399 8.24 13.18 -19.65
C PRO A 399 9.41 12.49 -18.93
N GLU A 400 10.47 13.23 -18.61
CA GLU A 400 11.67 12.74 -17.92
C GLU A 400 11.37 12.35 -16.47
N TRP A 401 10.50 13.13 -15.81
CA TRP A 401 10.06 12.82 -14.46
C TRP A 401 9.16 11.60 -14.45
N ARG A 402 8.21 11.51 -15.39
CA ARG A 402 7.33 10.34 -15.51
C ARG A 402 8.10 9.06 -15.81
N LEU A 403 9.12 9.14 -16.66
CA LEU A 403 10.02 8.03 -16.94
C LEU A 403 10.69 7.52 -15.65
N LEU A 404 11.36 8.40 -14.91
CA LEU A 404 12.04 7.98 -13.69
C LEU A 404 11.08 7.61 -12.57
N ARG A 405 9.88 8.21 -12.51
CA ARG A 405 8.81 7.79 -11.59
C ARG A 405 8.37 6.35 -11.89
N ASP A 406 8.18 5.98 -13.14
CA ASP A 406 7.78 4.61 -13.51
C ASP A 406 8.88 3.59 -13.21
N LEU A 407 10.14 3.98 -13.38
CA LEU A 407 11.30 3.13 -13.11
C LEU A 407 11.64 3.06 -11.63
N LEU A 408 11.50 4.16 -10.88
CA LEU A 408 11.91 4.33 -9.48
C LEU A 408 10.74 4.77 -8.56
N PRO A 409 9.56 4.11 -8.62
CA PRO A 409 8.38 4.59 -7.91
C PRO A 409 8.53 4.54 -6.39
N GLU A 410 9.36 3.65 -5.84
CA GLU A 410 9.65 3.58 -4.40
C GLU A 410 10.25 4.88 -3.85
N ALA A 411 10.88 5.70 -4.70
CA ALA A 411 11.47 6.98 -4.32
C ALA A 411 10.80 8.20 -4.98
N LEU A 412 10.10 8.02 -6.11
CA LEU A 412 9.57 9.13 -6.92
C LEU A 412 8.05 9.12 -7.12
N ASP A 413 7.36 8.05 -6.70
CA ASP A 413 5.91 7.98 -6.66
C ASP A 413 5.45 7.92 -5.19
N PRO A 414 4.90 9.01 -4.64
CA PRO A 414 4.53 9.06 -3.22
C PRO A 414 3.44 8.04 -2.85
N PHE A 415 2.54 7.69 -3.78
CA PHE A 415 1.47 6.73 -3.52
C PHE A 415 1.99 5.30 -3.50
N VAL A 416 2.87 4.94 -4.44
CA VAL A 416 3.54 3.63 -4.43
C VAL A 416 4.45 3.49 -3.22
N ARG A 417 5.23 4.53 -2.89
CA ARG A 417 6.07 4.56 -1.69
C ARG A 417 5.25 4.32 -0.43
N GLN A 418 4.13 5.05 -0.26
CA GLN A 418 3.26 4.87 0.90
C GLN A 418 2.69 3.46 0.99
N ARG A 419 2.21 2.89 -0.12
CA ARG A 419 1.70 1.51 -0.17
C ARG A 419 2.76 0.50 0.28
N LEU A 420 4.02 0.69 -0.12
CA LEU A 420 5.11 -0.19 0.30
C LEU A 420 5.49 0.00 1.77
N ILE A 421 5.40 1.23 2.30
CA ILE A 421 5.58 1.51 3.73
C ILE A 421 4.50 0.78 4.54
N ASP A 422 3.23 0.96 4.17
CA ASP A 422 2.08 0.36 4.87
C ASP A 422 2.13 -1.18 4.85
N ALA A 423 2.70 -1.78 3.80
CA ALA A 423 2.88 -3.22 3.69
C ALA A 423 4.14 -3.77 4.38
N GLY A 424 4.99 -2.91 4.95
CA GLY A 424 6.30 -3.29 5.50
C GLY A 424 7.28 -3.80 4.42
N ALA A 425 7.10 -3.36 3.18
CA ALA A 425 7.78 -3.90 2.00
C ALA A 425 8.62 -2.85 1.24
N LEU A 426 8.81 -1.64 1.80
CA LEU A 426 9.68 -0.64 1.21
C LEU A 426 11.13 -1.16 1.17
N PRO A 427 11.79 -1.22 0.00
CA PRO A 427 13.16 -1.71 -0.09
C PRO A 427 14.13 -0.85 0.74
N ALA A 428 15.11 -1.50 1.37
CA ALA A 428 16.08 -0.82 2.23
C ALA A 428 16.83 0.34 1.56
N TRP A 429 17.09 0.28 0.24
CA TRP A 429 17.74 1.36 -0.50
C TRP A 429 16.88 2.64 -0.58
N ALA A 430 15.55 2.49 -0.56
CA ALA A 430 14.58 3.58 -0.58
C ALA A 430 14.15 3.98 0.85
N SER A 431 14.64 3.32 1.88
CA SER A 431 14.32 3.61 3.27
C SER A 431 15.20 4.74 3.83
N ASP A 432 14.67 5.50 4.78
CA ASP A 432 15.29 6.70 5.35
C ASP A 432 16.23 6.42 6.54
N HIS A 433 16.56 5.14 6.81
CA HIS A 433 17.22 4.66 8.04
C HIS A 433 18.06 5.70 8.78
#